data_AF-A0A4Q0IZ49-F1
#
_entry.id   AF-A0A4Q0IZ49-F1
#
_cell.length_a   1.000
_cell.length_b   1.000
_cell.length_c   1.000
_cell.angle_alpha   90.00
_cell.angle_beta   90.00
_cell.angle_gamma   90.00
#
_symmetry.space_group_name_H-M   'P 1'
#
loop_
_entity.id
_entity.type
_entity.pdbx_description
1 polymer ?
#
loop_
_entity_poly.entity_id
_entity_poly.type
_entity_poly.pdbx_seq_one_letter_code
_entity_poly.pdbx_strand_id
1 'polypeptide(L)'
;MITKKVIDTIYKRYKKRPKSTDDLNIALLFEGVHPGHGVEIDGNDLLVNSVPEQSPFHAIPLSAVHAIIEFEEHVAVVLHSSILFLNRDNEGVSVHIKPFKPSLKDKLAGLFAR
;
A
#
# COMPACT_ATOMS: atom_id res chain seq x y z
N MET A 1 3.57 -10.39 13.52
CA MET A 1 2.44 -9.53 13.86
C MET A 1 2.52 -8.14 13.22
N ILE A 2 1.46 -7.68 12.57
CA ILE A 2 1.31 -6.27 12.12
C ILE A 2 1.25 -5.36 13.36
N THR A 3 2.33 -4.64 13.67
CA THR A 3 2.37 -3.66 14.76
C THR A 3 2.57 -2.25 14.24
N LYS A 4 2.09 -1.25 14.99
CA LYS A 4 2.28 0.17 14.65
C LYS A 4 3.75 0.53 14.41
N LYS A 5 4.67 0.01 15.23
CA LYS A 5 6.12 0.26 15.10
C LYS A 5 6.68 -0.27 13.78
N VAL A 6 6.21 -1.45 13.36
CA VAL A 6 6.62 -2.08 12.10
C VAL A 6 6.04 -1.32 10.91
N ILE A 7 4.76 -0.98 10.94
CA ILE A 7 4.11 -0.12 9.93
C ILE A 7 4.84 1.21 9.76
N ASP A 8 5.15 1.89 10.86
CA ASP A 8 5.90 3.15 10.84
C ASP A 8 7.30 2.98 10.21
N THR A 9 7.91 1.81 10.40
CA THR A 9 9.21 1.47 9.81
C THR A 9 9.10 1.23 8.30
N ILE A 10 8.06 0.52 7.84
CA ILE A 10 7.77 0.31 6.42
C ILE A 10 7.61 1.66 5.72
N TYR A 11 6.78 2.56 6.27
CA TYR A 11 6.58 3.89 5.69
C TYR A 11 7.84 4.76 5.65
N LYS A 12 8.72 4.63 6.65
CA LYS A 12 10.00 5.36 6.67
C LYS A 12 10.96 4.79 5.62
N ARG A 13 11.05 3.47 5.51
CA ARG A 13 11.94 2.76 4.58
C ARG A 13 11.53 3.03 3.13
N TYR A 14 10.25 2.90 2.83
CA TYR A 14 9.68 3.09 1.50
C TYR A 14 9.01 4.47 1.36
N LYS A 15 9.69 5.52 1.85
CA LYS A 15 9.17 6.89 1.77
C LYS A 15 9.16 7.43 0.34
N LYS A 16 10.10 6.98 -0.50
CA LYS A 16 10.25 7.39 -1.90
C LYS A 16 9.80 6.25 -2.80
N ARG A 17 9.17 6.62 -3.93
CA ARG A 17 8.87 5.69 -5.02
C ARG A 17 10.16 5.25 -5.72
N PRO A 18 10.17 4.06 -6.33
CA PRO A 18 11.23 3.67 -7.25
C PRO A 18 11.31 4.63 -8.45
N LYS A 19 12.40 4.53 -9.22
CA LYS A 19 12.59 5.37 -10.40
C LYS A 19 11.73 4.88 -11.58
N SER A 20 11.61 3.57 -11.73
CA SER A 20 10.71 2.91 -12.68
C SER A 20 9.75 1.97 -11.97
N THR A 21 8.61 1.68 -12.59
CA THR A 21 7.73 0.58 -12.18
C THR A 21 8.40 -0.77 -12.30
N ASP A 22 9.40 -0.90 -13.17
CA ASP A 22 10.17 -2.15 -13.36
C ASP A 22 11.04 -2.50 -12.15
N ASP A 23 11.32 -1.53 -11.27
CA ASP A 23 12.04 -1.77 -10.01
C ASP A 23 11.12 -2.36 -8.93
N LEU A 24 9.80 -2.47 -9.19
CA LEU A 24 8.85 -3.11 -8.28
C LEU A 24 8.99 -4.63 -8.36
N ASN A 25 8.94 -5.29 -7.20
CA ASN A 25 8.93 -6.74 -7.14
C ASN A 25 7.51 -7.28 -7.42
N ILE A 26 7.06 -7.15 -8.66
CA ILE A 26 5.72 -7.56 -9.11
C ILE A 26 5.56 -9.08 -9.01
N ALA A 27 6.64 -9.86 -9.15
CA ALA A 27 6.60 -11.32 -9.01
C ALA A 27 6.00 -11.77 -7.67
N LEU A 28 6.24 -11.04 -6.57
CA LEU A 28 5.66 -11.34 -5.26
C LEU A 28 4.13 -11.32 -5.24
N LEU A 29 3.48 -10.58 -6.15
CA LEU A 29 2.03 -10.54 -6.24
C LEU A 29 1.45 -11.80 -6.88
N PHE A 30 2.26 -12.59 -7.58
CA PHE A 30 1.81 -13.83 -8.23
C PHE A 30 2.29 -15.06 -7.48
N GLU A 31 3.49 -15.01 -6.93
CA GLU A 31 4.09 -16.12 -6.17
C GLU A 31 3.68 -16.12 -4.70
N GLY A 32 3.39 -14.94 -4.16
CA GLY A 32 3.33 -14.71 -2.73
C GLY A 32 1.94 -14.43 -2.17
N VAL A 33 0.87 -14.38 -2.98
CA VAL A 33 -0.50 -14.10 -2.50
C VAL A 33 -1.42 -15.29 -2.75
N HIS A 34 -2.49 -15.39 -1.97
CA HIS A 34 -3.52 -16.39 -2.22
C HIS A 34 -4.16 -16.16 -3.61
N PRO A 35 -4.30 -17.20 -4.47
CA PRO A 35 -4.87 -17.04 -5.81
C PRO A 35 -6.28 -16.43 -5.83
N GLY A 36 -7.07 -16.63 -4.77
CA GLY A 36 -8.40 -16.04 -4.62
C GLY A 36 -8.42 -14.51 -4.52
N HIS A 37 -7.26 -13.85 -4.33
CA HIS A 37 -7.18 -12.40 -4.46
C HIS A 37 -7.43 -11.90 -5.89
N GLY A 38 -7.24 -12.77 -6.90
CA GLY A 38 -7.40 -12.44 -8.31
C GLY A 38 -6.56 -11.23 -8.69
N VAL A 39 -5.26 -11.27 -8.37
CA VAL A 39 -4.34 -10.17 -8.67
C VAL A 39 -3.97 -10.19 -10.15
N GLU A 40 -4.14 -9.05 -10.82
CA GLU A 40 -3.86 -8.89 -12.25
C GLU A 40 -3.11 -7.58 -12.51
N ILE A 41 -2.35 -7.52 -13.59
CA ILE A 41 -1.75 -6.29 -14.10
C ILE A 41 -2.48 -5.94 -15.39
N ASP A 42 -3.24 -4.84 -15.37
CA ASP A 42 -3.91 -4.29 -16.54
C ASP A 42 -3.24 -2.97 -16.95
N GLY A 43 -2.43 -3.05 -18.01
CA GLY A 43 -1.60 -1.92 -18.46
C GLY A 43 -0.67 -1.42 -17.36
N ASN A 44 -1.00 -0.26 -16.79
CA ASN A 44 -0.23 0.41 -15.73
C ASN A 44 -0.86 0.30 -14.34
N ASP A 45 -1.94 -0.46 -14.20
CA ASP A 45 -2.68 -0.61 -12.96
C ASP A 45 -2.56 -2.04 -12.42
N LEU A 46 -2.45 -2.13 -11.10
CA LEU A 46 -2.58 -3.34 -10.33
C LEU A 46 -4.05 -3.52 -9.93
N LEU A 47 -4.68 -4.58 -10.42
CA LEU A 47 -6.03 -4.98 -10.05
C LEU A 47 -6.00 -6.01 -8.92
N VAL A 48 -6.87 -5.84 -7.93
CA VAL A 48 -7.06 -6.77 -6.81
C VAL A 48 -8.54 -7.15 -6.76
N ASN A 49 -8.91 -8.22 -7.46
CA ASN A 49 -10.31 -8.59 -7.69
C ASN A 49 -11.05 -9.05 -6.42
N SER A 50 -10.34 -9.43 -5.34
CA SER A 50 -10.96 -9.65 -4.03
C SER A 50 -11.40 -8.36 -3.31
N VAL A 51 -11.03 -7.19 -3.84
CA VAL A 51 -11.46 -5.89 -3.32
C VAL A 51 -12.63 -5.36 -4.17
N PRO A 52 -13.72 -4.83 -3.56
CA PRO A 52 -14.86 -4.30 -4.31
C PRO A 52 -14.47 -3.17 -5.27
N GLU A 53 -15.03 -3.16 -6.47
CA GLU A 53 -14.71 -2.18 -7.54
C GLU A 53 -14.87 -0.71 -7.12
N GLN A 54 -15.76 -0.41 -6.16
CA GLN A 54 -15.96 0.95 -5.68
C GLN A 54 -14.82 1.43 -4.75
N SER A 55 -13.96 0.52 -4.32
CA SER A 55 -12.82 0.80 -3.45
C SER A 55 -11.66 1.39 -4.26
N PRO A 56 -10.96 2.41 -3.75
CA PRO A 56 -9.72 2.91 -4.38
C PRO A 56 -8.57 1.90 -4.31
N PHE A 57 -8.75 0.77 -3.63
CA PHE A 57 -7.77 -0.32 -3.55
C PHE A 57 -8.07 -1.47 -4.51
N HIS A 58 -9.14 -1.38 -5.30
CA HIS A 58 -9.43 -2.36 -6.36
C HIS A 58 -8.47 -2.19 -7.54
N ALA A 59 -8.29 -0.95 -8.01
CA ALA A 59 -7.35 -0.61 -9.08
C ALA A 59 -6.32 0.42 -8.58
N ILE A 60 -5.06 0.01 -8.52
CA ILE A 60 -3.96 0.80 -7.97
C ILE A 60 -2.94 1.08 -9.07
N PRO A 61 -2.70 2.35 -9.44
CA PRO A 61 -1.66 2.66 -10.41
C PRO A 61 -0.29 2.21 -9.92
N LEU A 62 0.45 1.46 -10.73
CA LEU A 62 1.81 1.00 -10.41
C LEU A 62 2.74 2.20 -10.11
N SER A 63 2.50 3.32 -10.78
CA SER A 63 3.21 4.59 -10.52
C SER A 63 2.97 5.17 -9.12
N ALA A 64 1.91 4.77 -8.42
CA ALA A 64 1.62 5.16 -7.04
C ALA A 64 2.23 4.19 -6.02
N VAL A 65 2.70 3.01 -6.45
CA VAL A 65 3.31 2.00 -5.58
C VAL A 65 4.74 2.40 -5.23
N HIS A 66 5.03 2.40 -3.94
CA HIS A 66 6.35 2.68 -3.38
C HIS A 66 7.21 1.42 -3.25
N ALA A 67 6.57 0.28 -2.93
CA ALA A 67 7.22 -1.02 -2.85
C ALA A 67 6.17 -2.14 -2.79
N ILE A 68 6.58 -3.33 -3.23
CA ILE A 68 5.88 -4.59 -2.97
C ILE A 68 6.85 -5.44 -2.16
N ILE A 69 6.44 -5.88 -0.98
CA ILE A 69 7.32 -6.60 -0.06
C ILE A 69 6.61 -7.80 0.56
N GLU A 70 7.39 -8.82 0.84
CA GLU A 70 6.97 -9.90 1.74
C GLU A 70 6.89 -9.37 3.18
N PHE A 71 5.79 -9.71 3.84
CA PHE A 71 5.51 -9.29 5.20
C PHE A 71 4.77 -10.39 5.98
N GLU A 72 5.54 -11.29 6.60
CA GLU A 72 4.98 -12.41 7.38
C GLU A 72 3.99 -13.22 6.52
N GLU A 73 2.75 -13.42 7.00
CA GLU A 73 1.66 -14.10 6.28
C GLU A 73 0.96 -13.21 5.23
N HIS A 74 1.63 -12.15 4.77
CA HIS A 74 1.07 -11.21 3.81
C HIS A 74 2.09 -10.76 2.76
N VAL A 75 1.59 -10.33 1.61
CA VAL A 75 2.31 -9.43 0.70
C VAL A 75 1.78 -8.03 0.91
N ALA A 76 2.69 -7.09 1.19
CA ALA A 76 2.36 -5.70 1.43
C ALA A 76 2.63 -4.85 0.19
N VAL A 77 1.58 -4.24 -0.34
CA VAL A 77 1.66 -3.19 -1.37
C VAL A 77 1.70 -1.84 -0.66
N VAL A 78 2.87 -1.22 -0.68
CA VAL A 78 3.15 0.02 0.03
C VAL A 78 2.83 1.20 -0.89
N LEU A 79 1.96 2.10 -0.42
CA LEU A 79 1.61 3.35 -1.07
C LEU A 79 2.12 4.54 -0.26
N HIS A 80 1.90 5.76 -0.78
CA HIS A 80 2.34 6.97 -0.10
C HIS A 80 1.75 7.13 1.31
N SER A 81 0.44 6.91 1.46
CA SER A 81 -0.32 7.14 2.69
C SER A 81 -1.08 5.91 3.18
N SER A 82 -0.92 4.77 2.51
CA SER A 82 -1.58 3.51 2.85
C SER A 82 -0.64 2.32 2.64
N ILE A 83 -0.94 1.21 3.30
CA ILE A 83 -0.35 -0.10 3.00
C ILE A 83 -1.51 -1.07 2.88
N LEU A 84 -1.57 -1.75 1.74
CA LEU A 84 -2.49 -2.84 1.48
C LEU A 84 -1.77 -4.15 1.80
N PHE A 85 -2.34 -4.95 2.70
CA PHE A 85 -1.85 -6.27 3.08
C PHE A 85 -2.76 -7.33 2.45
N LEU A 86 -2.20 -8.14 1.56
CA LEU A 86 -2.85 -9.27 0.90
C LEU A 86 -2.41 -10.54 1.62
N ASN A 87 -3.34 -11.36 2.10
CA ASN A 87 -3.02 -12.58 2.82
C ASN A 87 -2.53 -13.67 1.87
N ARG A 88 -1.68 -14.56 2.39
CA ARG A 88 -1.10 -15.67 1.60
C ARG A 88 -1.98 -16.92 1.58
N ASP A 89 -2.75 -17.11 2.64
CA ASP A 89 -3.49 -18.34 2.90
C ASP A 89 -5.00 -18.19 2.63
N ASN A 90 -5.49 -16.96 2.51
CA ASN A 90 -6.90 -16.65 2.26
C ASN A 90 -7.08 -15.33 1.50
N GLU A 91 -8.32 -15.00 1.16
CA GLU A 91 -8.69 -13.77 0.41
C GLU A 91 -8.78 -12.52 1.30
N GLY A 92 -8.31 -12.60 2.54
CA GLY A 92 -8.34 -11.52 3.52
C GLY A 92 -7.47 -10.35 3.09
N VAL A 93 -8.10 -9.19 2.92
CA VAL A 93 -7.42 -7.93 2.60
C VAL A 93 -7.51 -7.00 3.80
N SER A 94 -6.38 -6.42 4.21
CA SER A 94 -6.33 -5.40 5.27
C SER A 94 -5.64 -4.14 4.76
N VAL A 95 -6.22 -2.98 5.05
CA VAL A 95 -5.63 -1.68 4.68
C VAL A 95 -5.27 -0.91 5.93
N HIS A 96 -4.01 -0.48 6.02
CA HIS A 96 -3.61 0.50 7.01
C HIS A 96 -3.46 1.88 6.36
N ILE A 97 -4.24 2.86 6.81
CA ILE A 97 -4.18 4.26 6.33
C ILE A 97 -3.46 5.13 7.36
N LYS A 98 -2.52 5.98 6.90
CA LYS A 98 -1.86 6.94 7.79
C LYS A 98 -2.92 7.90 8.38
N PRO A 99 -2.92 8.12 9.70
CA PRO A 99 -3.75 9.17 10.28
C PRO A 99 -3.30 10.53 9.76
N PHE A 100 -4.25 11.39 9.43
CA PHE A 100 -3.98 12.77 9.07
C PHE A 100 -3.24 13.45 10.23
N LYS A 101 -2.06 14.00 9.97
CA LYS A 101 -1.32 14.82 10.93
C LYS A 101 -1.26 16.23 10.36
N PRO A 102 -1.86 17.24 11.02
CA PRO A 102 -1.76 18.62 10.58
C PRO A 102 -0.29 19.01 10.49
N SER A 103 0.08 19.60 9.36
CA SER A 103 1.43 20.06 9.11
C SER A 103 1.79 21.22 10.05
N LEU A 104 3.08 21.51 10.19
CA LEU A 104 3.53 22.68 10.97
C LEU A 104 2.95 23.99 10.42
N LYS A 105 2.68 24.05 9.12
CA LYS A 105 2.03 25.20 8.48
C LYS A 105 0.56 25.31 8.88
N ASP A 106 -0.16 24.19 8.95
CA ASP A 106 -1.57 24.17 9.40
C ASP A 106 -1.69 24.62 10.86
N LYS A 107 -0.71 24.23 11.69
CA LYS A 107 -0.62 24.68 13.08
C LYS A 107 -0.31 26.17 13.20
N LEU A 108 0.59 26.70 12.37
CA LEU A 108 0.93 28.13 12.36
C LEU A 108 -0.22 28.99 11.81
N ALA A 109 -0.90 28.56 10.75
CA ALA A 109 -2.06 29.27 10.20
C ALA A 109 -3.19 29.41 11.25
N GLY A 110 -3.43 28.39 12.07
CA GLY A 110 -4.39 28.45 13.17
C GLY A 110 -4.01 29.41 14.32
N LEU A 111 -2.72 29.77 14.44
CA LEU A 111 -2.24 30.75 15.41
C LEU A 111 -2.40 32.20 14.92
N PHE A 112 -2.31 32.44 13.60
CA PHE A 112 -2.50 33.76 12.99
C PHE A 112 -3.94 34.07 12.59
N ALA A 113 -4.84 33.08 12.63
CA ALA A 113 -6.27 33.23 12.37
C ALA A 113 -7.09 33.58 13.63
N ARG A 114 -6.43 34.01 14.72
CA ARG A 114 -7.05 34.46 15.97
C ARG A 114 -6.91 35.97 16.16
#